data_AF-A0A537B5Y0-F1
#
_entry.id   AF-A0A537B5Y0-F1
#
_cell.length_a   1.000
_cell.length_b   1.000
_cell.length_c   1.000
_cell.angle_alpha   90.00
_cell.angle_beta   90.00
_cell.angle_gamma   90.00
#
_symmetry.space_group_name_H-M   'P 1'
#
loop_
_entity.id
_entity.type
_entity.pdbx_description
1 polymer ?
#
loop_
_entity_poly.entity_id
_entity_poly.type
_entity_poly.pdbx_seq_one_letter_code
_entity_poly.pdbx_strand_id
1 'polypeptide(L)' 'ILDNDADYVSPLDMLAELRDDNMRLAAHMRETHGVCEEHGDVATASLLEVWIDEAERRVWFLFEASRRGDTPGR' A
#
# COMPACT_ATOMS: atom_id res chain seq x y z
N ILE A 1 3.49 -7.21 -8.75
CA ILE A 1 2.19 -6.51 -8.90
C ILE A 1 1.75 -6.74 -10.33
N LEU A 2 0.52 -7.21 -10.54
CA LEU A 2 -0.02 -7.47 -11.88
C LEU A 2 -0.71 -6.20 -12.36
N ASP A 3 -0.60 -5.92 -13.66
CA ASP A 3 -1.31 -4.80 -14.26
C ASP A 3 -2.79 -5.13 -14.47
N ASN A 4 -3.65 -4.12 -14.47
CA ASN A 4 -5.07 -4.27 -14.75
C ASN A 4 -5.40 -3.79 -16.17
N ASP A 5 -5.57 -4.75 -17.08
CA ASP A 5 -5.91 -4.51 -18.49
C ASP A 5 -7.42 -4.56 -18.78
N ALA A 6 -8.28 -4.43 -17.77
CA ALA A 6 -9.73 -4.45 -17.99
C ALA A 6 -10.22 -3.23 -18.79
N ASP A 7 -11.11 -3.44 -19.76
CA ASP A 7 -11.72 -2.37 -20.57
C ASP A 7 -12.44 -1.30 -19.72
N TYR A 8 -12.91 -1.68 -18.53
CA TYR A 8 -13.51 -0.78 -17.55
C TYR A 8 -13.35 -1.33 -16.13
N VAL A 9 -13.05 -0.41 -15.20
CA VAL A 9 -12.98 -0.67 -13.75
C VAL A 9 -13.77 0.42 -13.05
N SER A 10 -14.58 0.09 -12.04
CA SER A 10 -15.30 1.13 -11.30
C SER A 10 -14.31 1.94 -10.44
N PRO A 11 -14.57 3.23 -10.16
CA PRO A 11 -13.65 4.03 -9.35
C PRO A 11 -13.36 3.42 -7.96
N LEU A 12 -14.34 2.76 -7.34
CA LEU A 12 -14.14 2.11 -6.04
C LEU A 12 -13.28 0.85 -6.16
N ASP A 13 -13.42 0.09 -7.25
CA ASP A 13 -12.59 -1.09 -7.50
C ASP A 13 -11.14 -0.68 -7.80
N MET A 14 -10.93 0.43 -8.55
CA MET A 14 -9.58 1.00 -8.76
C MET A 14 -8.89 1.36 -7.43
N LEU A 15 -9.63 2.00 -6.50
CA LEU A 15 -9.09 2.35 -5.18
C LEU A 15 -8.81 1.12 -4.32
N ALA A 16 -9.67 0.09 -4.40
CA ALA A 16 -9.46 -1.17 -3.68
C ALA A 16 -8.23 -1.91 -4.19
N GLU A 17 -8.04 -1.99 -5.51
CA GLU A 17 -6.86 -2.58 -6.12
C GLU A 17 -5.58 -1.82 -5.76
N LEU A 18 -5.59 -0.49 -5.89
CA LEU A 18 -4.45 0.35 -5.51
C LEU A 18 -4.08 0.20 -4.03
N ARG A 19 -5.08 0.02 -3.15
CA ARG A 19 -4.84 -0.27 -1.73
C ARG A 19 -4.12 -1.60 -1.56
N ASP A 20 -4.63 -2.65 -2.21
CA ASP A 20 -4.07 -4.01 -2.10
C ASP A 20 -2.63 -4.05 -2.66
N ASP A 21 -2.34 -3.28 -3.70
CA ASP A 21 -0.98 -3.14 -4.22
C ASP A 21 -0.06 -2.38 -3.28
N ASN A 22 -0.54 -1.35 -2.58
CA ASN A 22 0.24 -0.71 -1.52
C ASN A 22 0.54 -1.68 -0.35
N MET A 23 -0.40 -2.58 0.00
CA MET A 23 -0.15 -3.62 1.00
C MET A 23 0.94 -4.60 0.55
N ARG A 24 0.89 -5.06 -0.71
CA ARG A 24 1.93 -5.92 -1.29
C ARG A 24 3.28 -5.21 -1.36
N LEU A 25 3.29 -3.93 -1.74
CA LEU A 25 4.49 -3.11 -1.80
C LEU A 25 5.14 -3.00 -0.41
N ALA A 26 4.36 -2.71 0.63
CA ALA A 26 4.86 -2.66 2.01
C ALA A 26 5.41 -4.01 2.48
N ALA A 27 4.79 -5.13 2.07
CA ALA A 27 5.30 -6.47 2.38
C ALA A 27 6.67 -6.73 1.74
N HIS A 28 6.84 -6.43 0.44
CA HIS A 28 8.13 -6.58 -0.23
C HIS A 28 9.22 -5.67 0.37
N MET A 29 8.85 -4.45 0.78
CA MET A 29 9.80 -3.55 1.45
C MET A 29 10.26 -4.11 2.80
N ARG A 30 9.38 -4.77 3.57
CA ARG A 30 9.75 -5.45 4.82
C ARG A 30 10.69 -6.63 4.57
N GLU A 31 10.44 -7.44 3.54
CA GLU A 31 11.36 -8.52 3.17
C GLU A 31 12.73 -7.95 2.77
N THR A 32 12.75 -6.88 1.98
CA THR A 32 13.99 -6.21 1.56
C THR A 32 14.72 -5.59 2.77
N HIS A 33 13.98 -5.01 3.71
CA HIS A 33 14.52 -4.45 4.95
C HIS A 33 15.21 -5.53 5.78
N GLY A 34 14.61 -6.72 5.92
CA GLY A 34 15.26 -7.87 6.56
C GLY A 34 16.57 -8.28 5.89
N VAL A 35 16.61 -8.29 4.54
CA VAL A 35 17.87 -8.56 3.80
C VAL A 35 18.93 -7.48 4.10
N CYS A 36 18.55 -6.20 4.16
CA CYS A 36 19.45 -5.11 4.53
C CYS A 36 19.98 -5.27 5.97
N GLU A 37 19.12 -5.64 6.92
CA GLU A 37 19.54 -5.91 8.31
C GLU A 37 20.55 -7.05 8.39
N GLU A 38 20.29 -8.17 7.72
CA GLU A 38 21.19 -9.34 7.68
C GLU A 38 22.60 -8.98 7.18
N HIS A 39 22.70 -8.03 6.26
CA HIS A 39 23.97 -7.60 5.66
C HIS A 39 24.56 -6.33 6.29
N GLY A 40 23.90 -5.74 7.29
CA GLY A 40 24.32 -4.51 7.94
C GLY A 40 24.22 -3.26 7.06
N ASP A 41 23.38 -3.27 6.02
CA ASP A 41 23.10 -2.09 5.19
C ASP A 41 22.09 -1.16 5.87
N VAL A 42 22.60 -0.40 6.84
CA VAL A 42 21.80 0.54 7.65
C VAL A 42 21.18 1.65 6.80
N ALA A 43 21.91 2.13 5.77
CA ALA A 43 21.44 3.24 4.95
C ALA A 43 20.18 2.86 4.16
N THR A 44 20.18 1.70 3.51
CA THR A 44 19.02 1.23 2.74
C THR A 44 17.87 0.81 3.67
N ALA A 45 18.16 0.15 4.80
CA ALA A 45 17.14 -0.19 5.79
C ALA A 45 16.37 1.06 6.29
N SER A 46 17.08 2.14 6.64
CA SER A 46 16.43 3.38 7.09
C SER A 46 15.58 4.06 6.02
N LEU A 47 15.92 3.96 4.73
CA LEU A 47 15.06 4.45 3.65
C LEU A 47 13.79 3.62 3.52
N LEU A 48 13.92 2.29 3.63
CA LEU A 48 12.78 1.36 3.55
C LEU A 48 11.78 1.62 4.69
N GLU A 49 12.23 1.92 5.91
CA GLU A 49 11.34 2.23 7.03
C GLU A 49 10.42 3.42 6.74
N VAL A 50 10.96 4.50 6.16
CA VAL A 50 10.17 5.67 5.75
C VAL A 50 9.14 5.28 4.69
N TRP A 51 9.55 4.52 3.67
CA TRP A 51 8.66 4.13 2.60
C TRP A 51 7.59 3.12 3.02
N ILE A 52 7.90 2.23 3.97
CA ILE A 52 6.93 1.30 4.59
C ILE A 52 5.84 2.10 5.30
N ASP A 53 6.21 3.06 6.16
CA ASP A 53 5.25 3.91 6.88
C ASP A 53 4.37 4.70 5.90
N GLU A 54 4.96 5.26 4.84
CA GLU A 54 4.17 5.96 3.83
C GLU A 54 3.22 5.04 3.06
N ALA A 55 3.66 3.82 2.69
CA ALA A 55 2.81 2.85 2.00
C ALA A 55 1.62 2.43 2.88
N GLU A 56 1.85 2.22 4.17
CA GLU A 56 0.80 1.91 5.15
C GLU A 56 -0.18 3.05 5.35
N ARG A 57 0.33 4.28 5.42
CA ARG A 57 -0.52 5.47 5.45
C ARG A 57 -1.39 5.56 4.20
N ARG A 58 -0.86 5.26 3.01
CA ARG A 58 -1.65 5.18 1.76
C ARG A 58 -2.71 4.10 1.84
N VAL A 59 -2.40 2.92 2.37
CA VAL A 59 -3.41 1.84 2.60
C VAL A 59 -4.57 2.36 3.43
N TRP A 60 -4.29 3.05 4.54
CA TRP A 60 -5.32 3.62 5.39
C TRP A 60 -6.16 4.69 4.68
N PHE A 61 -5.53 5.65 3.99
CA PHE A 61 -6.26 6.68 3.24
C PHE A 61 -7.14 6.10 2.13
N LEU A 62 -6.64 5.10 1.39
CA LEU A 62 -7.40 4.45 0.31
C LEU A 62 -8.58 3.64 0.87
N PHE A 63 -8.39 3.00 2.02
CA PHE A 63 -9.49 2.34 2.74
C PHE A 63 -10.56 3.35 3.16
N GLU A 64 -10.19 4.46 3.79
CA GLU A 64 -11.15 5.50 4.20
C GLU A 64 -11.78 6.22 3.01
N ALA A 65 -11.08 6.37 1.88
CA ALA A 65 -11.64 6.98 0.67
C ALA A 65 -12.62 6.06 -0.07
N SER A 66 -12.49 4.74 0.08
CA SER A 66 -13.34 3.74 -0.59
C SER A 66 -14.49 3.22 0.27
N ARG A 67 -14.54 3.58 1.56
CA ARG A 67 -15.71 3.27 2.40
C ARG A 67 -16.93 3.99 1.84
N ARG A 68 -18.06 3.28 1.75
CA ARG A 68 -19.35 3.95 1.51
C ARG A 68 -19.57 4.90 2.68
N GLY A 69 -19.72 6.19 2.37
CA GLY A 69 -19.97 7.21 3.39
C GLY A 69 -21.13 6.76 4.27
N ASP A 70 -20.87 6.64 5.57
CA ASP A 70 -21.92 6.41 6.54
C ASP A 70 -22.88 7.57 6.37
N THR A 71 -24.08 7.33 5.84
CA THR A 71 -25.07 8.40 5.66
C THR A 71 -25.61 8.69 7.04
N PRO A 72 -25.26 9.82 7.70
CA PRO A 72 -25.84 10.10 8.99
C PRO A 72 -27.28 10.55 8.72
N GLY A 73 -28.25 9.69 9.04
CA GLY A 73 -29.67 10.04 9.10
C GLY A 73 -30.46 9.84 7.80
N ARG A 74 -30.73 8.57 7.45
CA ARG A 74 -32.02 8.21 6.87
C ARG A 74 -32.78 7.32 7.83
#